data_AF-A0A4Q4CZD5-F1
#
_entry.id   AF-A0A4Q4CZD5-F1
#
_cell.length_a   1.000
_cell.length_b   1.000
_cell.length_c   1.000
_cell.angle_alpha   90.00
_cell.angle_beta   90.00
_cell.angle_gamma   90.00
#
_symmetry.space_group_name_H-M   'P 1'
#
loop_
_entity.id
_entity.type
_entity.pdbx_description
1 polymer ?
#
loop_
_entity_poly.entity_id
_entity_poly.type
_entity_poly.pdbx_seq_one_letter_code
_entity_poly.pdbx_strand_id
1 'polypeptide(L)'
;MTSSASAAPALIERWVRPIADWPQPGVTFRDVTPLLAQPDAFDAVIEAMADQVKALGPVDALLGVEARGFILAAPLALRLGIGFVPVRKAGKLPAECVSAEYALEYGT
;
A
#
# COMPACT_ATOMS: atom_id res chain seq x y z
N MET A 1 -8.65 -3.16 26.77
CA MET A 1 -8.56 -2.85 25.34
C MET A 1 -7.10 -2.62 25.02
N THR A 2 -6.37 -3.69 24.76
CA THR A 2 -4.93 -3.65 24.43
C THR A 2 -4.78 -3.30 22.96
N SER A 3 -4.10 -2.18 22.70
CA SER A 3 -3.80 -1.67 21.37
C SER A 3 -3.16 -2.73 20.46
N SER A 4 -3.78 -2.99 19.31
CA SER A 4 -3.32 -3.88 18.24
C SER A 4 -2.07 -3.36 17.52
N ALA A 5 -1.70 -2.09 17.75
CA ALA A 5 -0.62 -1.41 17.03
C ALA A 5 0.78 -2.04 17.19
N SER A 6 0.99 -2.95 18.16
CA SER A 6 2.32 -3.51 18.45
C SER A 6 2.74 -4.69 17.57
N ALA A 7 1.86 -5.27 16.73
CA ALA A 7 2.17 -6.51 16.02
C ALA A 7 2.60 -6.32 14.55
N ALA A 8 2.19 -5.22 13.90
CA ALA A 8 2.41 -5.04 12.46
C ALA A 8 3.89 -5.09 12.03
N PRO A 9 4.85 -4.42 12.71
CA PRO A 9 6.26 -4.53 12.34
C PRO A 9 6.79 -5.96 12.36
N ALA A 10 6.46 -6.74 13.41
CA ALA A 10 6.87 -8.14 13.52
C ALA A 10 6.26 -9.03 12.43
N LEU A 11 5.01 -8.76 12.03
CA LEU A 11 4.35 -9.46 10.92
C LEU A 11 5.01 -9.13 9.58
N ILE A 12 5.38 -7.87 9.36
CA ILE A 12 6.11 -7.42 8.17
C ILE A 12 7.49 -8.11 8.11
N GLU A 13 8.26 -8.08 9.20
CA GLU A 13 9.58 -8.74 9.27
C GLU A 13 9.49 -10.24 9.00
N ARG A 14 8.42 -10.89 9.47
CA ARG A 14 8.20 -12.33 9.30
C ARG A 14 7.81 -12.71 7.87
N TRP A 15 6.98 -11.92 7.23
CA TRP A 15 6.30 -12.32 5.98
C TRP A 15 6.73 -11.56 4.73
N VAL A 16 7.41 -10.42 4.87
CA VAL A 16 8.00 -9.70 3.73
C VAL A 16 9.43 -10.20 3.54
N ARG A 17 9.67 -10.92 2.43
CA ARG A 17 10.97 -11.49 2.13
C ARG A 17 11.81 -10.58 1.23
N PRO A 18 13.12 -10.46 1.47
CA PRO A 18 14.01 -9.87 0.50
C PRO A 18 14.25 -10.82 -0.68
N ILE A 19 14.30 -10.27 -1.89
CA ILE A 19 14.77 -10.93 -3.10
C ILE A 19 15.94 -10.09 -3.62
N ALA A 20 17.15 -10.64 -3.53
CA ALA A 20 18.35 -9.97 -4.02
C ALA A 20 18.37 -9.92 -5.56
N ASP A 21 19.01 -8.89 -6.10
CA ASP A 21 19.29 -8.69 -7.52
C ASP A 21 18.04 -8.74 -8.43
N TRP A 22 16.92 -8.21 -7.95
CA TRP A 22 15.67 -8.07 -8.71
C TRP A 22 15.21 -6.61 -8.73
N PRO A 23 14.91 -5.98 -9.89
CA PRO A 23 14.88 -6.56 -11.25
C PRO A 23 16.25 -6.74 -11.87
N GLN A 24 17.23 -6.11 -11.24
CA GLN A 24 18.55 -5.89 -11.77
C GLN A 24 19.56 -6.01 -10.62
N PRO A 25 20.82 -6.31 -10.95
CA PRO A 25 21.88 -6.43 -9.95
C PRO A 25 21.97 -5.21 -9.03
N GLY A 26 22.18 -5.46 -7.74
CA GLY A 26 22.30 -4.42 -6.71
C GLY A 26 20.98 -3.95 -6.08
N VAL A 27 19.81 -4.36 -6.61
CA VAL A 27 18.51 -4.02 -6.03
C VAL A 27 18.00 -5.15 -5.14
N THR A 28 17.63 -4.84 -3.89
CA THR A 28 16.89 -5.77 -3.02
C THR A 28 15.41 -5.48 -3.08
N PHE A 29 14.66 -6.32 -3.77
CA PHE A 29 13.21 -6.23 -3.84
C PHE A 29 12.56 -6.77 -2.56
N ARG A 30 11.62 -6.03 -1.99
CA ARG A 30 10.82 -6.47 -0.84
C ARG A 30 9.51 -7.08 -1.33
N ASP A 31 9.46 -8.41 -1.36
CA ASP A 31 8.29 -9.14 -1.81
C ASP A 31 7.27 -9.29 -0.68
N VAL A 32 6.16 -8.57 -0.81
CA VAL A 32 5.05 -8.56 0.15
C VAL A 32 4.05 -9.68 -0.08
N THR A 33 4.15 -10.45 -1.17
CA THR A 33 3.14 -11.45 -1.53
C THR A 33 2.90 -12.53 -0.47
N PRO A 34 3.90 -13.01 0.30
CA PRO A 34 3.63 -13.97 1.37
C PRO A 34 2.81 -13.35 2.50
N LEU A 35 3.02 -12.07 2.84
CA LEU A 35 2.22 -11.37 3.83
C LEU A 35 0.76 -11.26 3.38
N LEU A 36 0.52 -10.93 2.11
CA LEU A 36 -0.82 -10.82 1.53
C LEU A 36 -1.57 -12.17 1.53
N ALA A 37 -0.83 -13.29 1.50
CA ALA A 37 -1.39 -14.63 1.56
C ALA A 37 -1.75 -15.09 2.99
N GLN A 38 -1.44 -14.31 4.02
CA GLN A 38 -1.76 -14.60 5.42
C GLN A 38 -2.93 -13.71 5.87
N PRO A 39 -4.17 -14.23 5.95
CA PRO A 39 -5.36 -13.40 6.21
C PRO A 39 -5.24 -12.57 7.48
N ASP A 40 -4.83 -13.19 8.60
CA ASP A 40 -4.73 -12.52 9.90
C ASP A 40 -3.60 -11.48 9.91
N ALA A 41 -2.48 -11.78 9.25
CA ALA A 41 -1.36 -10.86 9.19
C ALA A 41 -1.69 -9.64 8.31
N PHE A 42 -2.37 -9.87 7.20
CA PHE A 42 -2.79 -8.81 6.31
C PHE A 42 -3.85 -7.92 6.98
N ASP A 43 -4.85 -8.51 7.65
CA ASP A 43 -5.85 -7.78 8.42
C ASP A 43 -5.21 -6.89 9.49
N ALA A 44 -4.28 -7.45 10.27
CA ALA A 44 -3.57 -6.71 11.32
C ALA A 44 -2.72 -5.54 10.77
N VAL A 45 -2.10 -5.71 9.60
CA VAL A 45 -1.38 -4.61 8.93
C VAL A 45 -2.35 -3.52 8.48
N ILE A 46 -3.50 -3.89 7.89
CA ILE A 46 -4.51 -2.89 7.50
C ILE A 46 -5.11 -2.17 8.71
N GLU A 47 -5.32 -2.85 9.84
CA GLU A 47 -5.72 -2.20 11.10
C GLU A 47 -4.68 -1.17 11.56
N ALA A 48 -3.41 -1.58 11.60
CA ALA A 48 -2.34 -0.69 12.03
C ALA A 48 -2.20 0.54 11.12
N MET A 49 -2.37 0.37 9.80
CA MET A 49 -2.43 1.49 8.86
C MET A 49 -3.65 2.40 9.12
N ALA A 50 -4.82 1.82 9.39
CA ALA A 50 -6.02 2.59 9.69
C ALA A 50 -5.87 3.43 10.96
N ASP A 51 -5.25 2.89 12.01
CA ASP A 51 -4.96 3.63 13.24
C ASP A 51 -4.01 4.81 12.98
N GLN A 52 -2.98 4.60 12.15
CA GLN A 52 -2.08 5.68 11.74
C GLN A 52 -2.82 6.78 10.97
N VAL A 53 -3.70 6.41 10.03
CA VAL A 53 -4.47 7.39 9.26
C VAL A 53 -5.43 8.16 10.16
N LYS A 54 -6.15 7.49 11.07
CA LYS A 54 -7.06 8.16 12.04
C LYS A 54 -6.31 9.17 12.92
N ALA A 55 -5.04 8.89 13.26
CA ALA A 55 -4.21 9.79 14.05
C ALA A 55 -3.80 11.08 13.31
N LEU A 56 -3.91 11.12 11.97
CA LEU A 56 -3.65 12.32 11.17
C LEU A 56 -4.80 13.33 11.19
N GLY A 57 -5.98 12.93 11.67
CA GLY A 57 -7.20 13.73 11.63
C GLY A 57 -8.21 13.24 10.57
N PRO A 58 -9.23 14.04 10.24
CA PRO A 58 -10.26 13.65 9.28
C PRO A 58 -9.68 13.51 7.86
N VAL A 59 -10.05 12.42 7.20
CA VAL A 59 -9.67 12.10 5.82
C VAL A 59 -10.92 11.64 5.07
N ASP A 60 -11.18 12.20 3.90
CA ASP A 60 -12.38 11.87 3.10
C ASP A 60 -12.13 10.86 1.99
N ALA A 61 -10.87 10.74 1.55
CA ALA A 61 -10.49 9.89 0.44
C ALA A 61 -9.07 9.33 0.60
N LEU A 62 -8.86 8.12 0.08
CA LEU A 62 -7.58 7.45 0.02
C LEU A 62 -7.20 7.19 -1.44
N LEU A 63 -6.04 7.72 -1.84
CA LEU A 63 -5.50 7.52 -3.19
C LEU A 63 -4.60 6.28 -3.19
N GLY A 64 -4.89 5.32 -4.06
CA GLY A 64 -4.00 4.17 -4.31
C GLY A 64 -3.29 4.33 -5.64
N VAL A 65 -1.97 4.14 -5.68
CA VAL A 65 -1.19 4.17 -6.93
C VAL A 65 -1.11 2.77 -7.53
N GLU A 66 -1.34 2.65 -8.84
CA GLU A 66 -1.36 1.35 -9.49
C GLU A 66 0.02 0.65 -9.51
N ALA A 67 0.08 -0.67 -9.61
CA ALA A 67 -1.01 -1.62 -9.37
C ALA A 67 -1.00 -2.10 -7.91
N ARG A 68 0.19 -2.33 -7.36
CA ARG A 68 0.37 -2.93 -6.02
C ARG A 68 -0.15 -2.04 -4.89
N GLY A 69 -0.17 -0.72 -5.07
CA GLY A 69 -0.75 0.19 -4.08
C GLY A 69 -2.25 -0.04 -3.88
N PHE A 70 -2.98 -0.52 -4.91
CA PHE A 70 -4.40 -0.84 -4.78
C PHE A 70 -4.66 -1.95 -3.77
N ILE A 71 -3.75 -2.92 -3.66
CA ILE A 71 -3.92 -4.11 -2.82
C ILE A 71 -4.02 -3.70 -1.35
N LEU A 72 -3.27 -2.68 -0.93
CA LEU A 72 -3.32 -2.15 0.44
C LEU A 72 -4.37 -1.03 0.59
N ALA A 73 -4.47 -0.15 -0.41
CA ALA A 73 -5.31 1.03 -0.32
C ALA A 73 -6.81 0.69 -0.35
N ALA A 74 -7.26 -0.23 -1.20
CA ALA A 74 -8.67 -0.59 -1.28
C ALA A 74 -9.24 -1.12 0.05
N PRO A 75 -8.63 -2.13 0.73
CA PRO A 75 -9.14 -2.59 2.01
C PRO A 75 -8.98 -1.54 3.13
N LEU A 76 -7.96 -0.70 3.08
CA LEU A 76 -7.80 0.41 4.02
C LEU A 76 -8.92 1.44 3.89
N ALA A 77 -9.27 1.84 2.67
CA ALA A 77 -10.38 2.76 2.41
C ALA A 77 -11.72 2.18 2.90
N LEU A 78 -11.97 0.89 2.63
CA LEU A 78 -13.14 0.18 3.15
C LEU A 78 -13.18 0.20 4.70
N ARG A 79 -12.05 -0.10 5.35
CA ARG A 79 -11.93 -0.10 6.81
C ARG A 79 -12.18 1.26 7.43
N LEU A 80 -11.70 2.32 6.79
CA LEU A 80 -11.87 3.69 7.23
C LEU A 80 -13.26 4.26 6.90
N GLY A 81 -14.03 3.60 6.02
CA GLY A 81 -15.34 4.06 5.57
C GLY A 81 -15.26 5.29 4.66
N ILE A 82 -14.18 5.42 3.87
CA ILE A 82 -13.89 6.60 3.04
C ILE A 82 -13.78 6.23 1.56
N GLY A 83 -13.79 7.25 0.69
CA GLY A 83 -13.68 7.04 -0.75
C GLY A 83 -12.32 6.46 -1.16
N PHE A 84 -12.30 5.50 -2.08
CA PHE A 84 -11.08 5.04 -2.74
C PHE A 84 -10.93 5.70 -4.11
N VAL A 85 -9.77 6.28 -4.38
CA VAL A 85 -9.47 6.97 -5.66
C VAL A 85 -8.26 6.29 -6.34
N PRO A 86 -8.45 5.63 -7.50
CA PRO A 86 -7.34 4.99 -8.21
C PRO A 86 -6.50 6.01 -8.97
N VAL A 87 -5.18 6.01 -8.73
CA VAL A 87 -4.18 6.75 -9.51
C VAL A 87 -3.51 5.78 -10.47
N ARG A 88 -3.53 6.08 -11.77
CA ARG A 88 -3.07 5.17 -12.83
C ARG A 88 -2.14 5.87 -13.81
N LYS A 89 -1.35 5.09 -14.55
CA LYS A 89 -0.62 5.56 -15.72
C LYS A 89 -1.59 6.18 -16.73
N ALA A 90 -1.09 7.12 -17.52
CA ALA A 90 -1.85 7.85 -18.52
C ALA A 90 -2.64 6.90 -19.45
N GLY A 91 -3.86 7.29 -19.79
CA GLY A 91 -4.76 6.54 -20.67
C GLY A 91 -5.44 5.31 -20.05
N LYS A 92 -5.29 5.06 -18.74
CA LYS A 92 -5.94 3.93 -18.05
C LYS A 92 -7.27 4.27 -17.36
N LEU A 93 -7.58 5.55 -17.18
CA LEU A 93 -8.84 6.03 -16.65
C LEU A 93 -9.71 6.59 -17.80
N PRO A 94 -11.01 6.30 -17.85
CA PRO A 94 -11.86 6.62 -18.99
C PRO A 94 -12.46 8.03 -18.97
N ALA A 95 -12.43 8.72 -17.82
CA ALA A 95 -13.00 10.04 -17.63
C ALA A 95 -11.93 11.15 -17.69
N GLU A 96 -12.35 12.40 -17.54
CA GLU A 96 -11.43 13.53 -17.37
C GLU A 96 -10.49 13.29 -16.19
N CYS A 97 -9.20 13.54 -16.40
CA CYS A 97 -8.15 13.27 -15.42
C CYS A 97 -7.20 14.47 -15.31
N VAL A 98 -6.68 14.68 -14.09
CA VAL A 98 -5.47 15.46 -13.88
C VAL A 98 -4.25 14.54 -13.97
N SER A 99 -3.15 15.05 -14.51
CA SER A 99 -1.88 14.31 -14.61
C SER A 99 -0.78 15.03 -13.85
N ALA A 100 0.16 14.25 -13.31
CA ALA A 100 1.40 14.73 -12.74
C ALA A 100 2.56 13.92 -13.32
N GLU A 101 3.58 14.60 -13.80
CA GLU A 101 4.81 13.99 -14.30
C GLU A 101 5.82 13.85 -13.15
N TYR A 102 6.60 12.78 -13.19
CA TYR A 102 7.69 12.54 -12.24
C TYR A 102 8.88 11.95 -13.00
N ALA A 103 10.08 12.37 -12.63
CA ALA A 103 11.29 11.82 -13.21
C ALA A 103 11.57 10.43 -12.60
N LEU A 104 11.93 9.45 -13.42
CA LEU A 104 12.49 8.20 -12.93
C LEU A 104 14.02 8.34 -12.83
N GLU A 105 14.61 7.62 -11.89
CA GLU A 105 16.06 7.52 -11.72
C GLU A 105 16.75 6.99 -13.00
N TYR A 106 16.02 6.19 -13.79
CA TYR A 106 16.44 5.70 -15.10
C TYR A 106 15.27 5.82 -16.10
N GLY A 107 15.02 7.02 -16.65
CA GLY A 107 14.18 7.26 -17.85
C GLY A 107 12.97 8.20 -17.69
N THR A 108 12.44 8.65 -18.83
CA THR A 108 11.08 9.22 -19.02
C THR A 108 10.13 8.16 -19.55
#